data_AF-A0A538PAJ7-F1
#
_entry.id   AF-A0A538PAJ7-F1
#
_cell.length_a   1.000
_cell.length_b   1.000
_cell.length_c   1.000
_cell.angle_alpha   90.00
_cell.angle_beta   90.00
_cell.angle_gamma   90.00
#
_symmetry.space_group_name_H-M   'P 1'
#
loop_
_entity.id
_entity.type
_entity.pdbx_description
1 polymer ?
#
loop_
_entity_poly.entity_id
_entity_poly.type
_entity_poly.pdbx_seq_one_letter_code
_entity_poly.pdbx_strand_id
1 'polypeptide(L)'
;MRLLFLLLFVQPSLFFPLPGNAPPPPNPPQTSAIQANPVQPLPPGTVTYRNVWNQTRSQHCTSPQLPREPLSPRASNWTIVINISTLLFMGEPSSSYVKHTYTLYLNGTFSAKDDHGNSFAVRPLLGLPSGMMSTSLRANSTYAEQNYLVAPGGQTIANVTVAYAIRHQFCEPAGLRMEIKGNANWGGGAAAATTTTHGALSLRFDRVPISARGDRVWFGNSSGV
;
A
#
# COMPACT_ATOMS: atom_id res chain seq x y z
N MET A 1 2.97 -13.09 14.00
CA MET A 1 1.82 -13.08 13.07
C MET A 1 2.18 -12.21 11.87
N ARG A 2 2.01 -12.70 10.63
CA ARG A 2 2.11 -11.88 9.42
C ARG A 2 0.70 -11.41 9.08
N LEU A 3 0.41 -10.13 9.25
CA LEU A 3 -0.80 -9.54 8.67
C LEU A 3 -0.48 -9.12 7.24
N LEU A 4 -1.22 -9.68 6.29
CA LEU A 4 -1.15 -9.36 4.87
C LEU A 4 -2.35 -8.47 4.56
N PHE A 5 -2.13 -7.17 4.32
CA PHE A 5 -3.17 -6.31 3.77
C PHE A 5 -3.08 -6.34 2.24
N LEU A 6 -4.11 -6.87 1.59
CA LEU A 6 -4.31 -6.79 0.14
C LEU A 6 -5.41 -5.75 -0.13
N LEU A 7 -5.01 -4.54 -0.51
CA LEU A 7 -5.91 -3.49 -0.99
C LEU A 7 -6.19 -3.74 -2.48
N LEU A 8 -7.41 -4.18 -2.78
CA LEU A 8 -7.98 -4.23 -4.13
C LEU A 8 -9.28 -3.43 -4.09
N PHE A 9 -9.34 -2.33 -4.85
CA PHE A 9 -10.57 -1.58 -5.05
C PHE A 9 -11.38 -2.21 -6.18
N VAL A 10 -12.66 -2.47 -5.90
CA VAL A 10 -13.68 -2.84 -6.90
C VAL A 10 -14.44 -1.54 -7.21
N GLN A 11 -14.62 -1.23 -8.49
CA GLN A 11 -15.38 -0.07 -8.97
C GLN A 11 -16.89 -0.37 -9.01
N PRO A 12 -17.77 0.58 -8.68
CA PRO A 12 -19.14 0.57 -9.16
C PRO A 12 -19.20 1.28 -10.53
N SER A 13 -19.81 0.61 -11.51
CA SER A 13 -20.12 1.17 -12.81
C SER A 13 -21.32 2.10 -12.68
N LEU A 14 -21.18 3.39 -13.01
CA LEU A 14 -22.33 4.26 -13.28
C LEU A 14 -22.03 5.21 -14.46
N PHE A 15 -22.82 5.02 -15.52
CA PHE A 15 -23.09 5.95 -16.63
C PHE A 15 -23.74 7.24 -16.11
N PHE A 16 -23.50 8.39 -16.76
CA PHE A 16 -24.46 9.46 -17.14
C PHE A 16 -23.72 10.64 -17.87
N PRO A 17 -24.43 11.56 -18.57
CA PRO A 17 -24.20 11.91 -19.98
C PRO A 17 -23.23 13.08 -20.26
N LEU A 18 -22.76 13.13 -21.51
CA LEU A 18 -21.94 14.18 -22.13
C LEU A 18 -22.68 15.53 -22.27
N PRO A 19 -22.02 16.66 -21.98
CA PRO A 19 -22.31 17.94 -22.61
C PRO A 19 -21.28 18.27 -23.71
N GLY A 20 -21.79 18.49 -24.94
CA GLY A 20 -21.21 19.32 -26.00
C GLY A 20 -19.77 19.05 -26.47
N ASN A 21 -19.63 18.36 -27.61
CA ASN A 21 -18.34 18.21 -28.31
C ASN A 21 -17.79 19.57 -28.79
N ALA A 22 -16.51 19.84 -28.52
CA ALA A 22 -15.73 20.86 -29.21
C ALA A 22 -15.44 20.43 -30.68
N PRO A 23 -15.17 21.38 -31.60
CA PRO A 23 -14.92 21.07 -33.01
C PRO A 23 -13.69 20.16 -33.17
N PRO A 24 -13.69 19.21 -34.13
CA PRO A 24 -12.54 18.35 -34.38
C PRO A 24 -11.35 19.16 -34.92
N PRO A 25 -10.11 18.83 -34.53
CA PRO A 25 -8.91 19.42 -35.12
C PRO A 25 -8.81 19.07 -36.62
N PRO A 26 -8.14 19.91 -37.43
CA PRO A 26 -8.02 19.71 -38.86
C PRO A 26 -7.25 18.41 -39.19
N ASN A 27 -7.73 17.69 -40.20
CA ASN A 27 -7.17 16.42 -40.65
C ASN A 27 -5.67 16.52 -40.99
N PRO A 28 -4.86 15.50 -40.66
CA PRO A 28 -3.50 15.40 -41.19
C PRO A 28 -3.51 15.24 -42.73
N PRO A 29 -2.43 15.65 -43.42
CA PRO A 29 -2.40 15.71 -44.88
C PRO A 29 -2.67 14.35 -45.52
N GLN A 30 -3.63 14.34 -46.46
CA GLN A 30 -4.00 13.18 -47.25
C GLN A 30 -2.78 12.67 -48.02
N THR A 31 -2.29 11.50 -47.64
CA THR A 31 -1.40 10.71 -48.49
C THR A 31 -2.25 10.17 -49.64
N SER A 32 -1.84 10.44 -50.88
CA SER A 32 -2.53 10.03 -52.09
C SER A 32 -2.94 8.55 -52.03
N ALA A 33 -4.23 8.28 -52.26
CA ALA A 33 -4.77 6.94 -52.32
C ALA A 33 -4.06 6.15 -53.43
N ILE A 34 -3.31 5.12 -53.04
CA ILE A 34 -2.92 4.07 -53.99
C ILE A 34 -4.20 3.29 -54.27
N GLN A 35 -4.72 3.45 -55.49
CA GLN A 35 -5.77 2.63 -56.04
C GLN A 35 -5.27 1.17 -56.11
N ALA A 36 -5.61 0.36 -55.12
CA ALA A 36 -5.36 -1.07 -55.10
C ALA A 36 -6.69 -1.82 -55.27
N ASN A 37 -6.76 -2.64 -56.31
CA ASN A 37 -7.88 -3.47 -56.75
C ASN A 37 -8.64 -4.15 -55.61
N PRO A 38 -9.99 -4.25 -55.68
CA PRO A 38 -10.72 -5.22 -54.89
C PRO A 38 -10.38 -6.63 -55.40
N VAL A 39 -10.19 -7.57 -54.46
CA VAL A 39 -9.98 -9.02 -54.70
C VAL A 39 -8.53 -9.47 -54.97
N GLN A 40 -7.61 -9.15 -54.06
CA GLN A 40 -6.48 -10.04 -53.83
C GLN A 40 -6.39 -10.34 -52.33
N PRO A 41 -6.68 -11.57 -51.87
CA PRO A 41 -6.47 -11.92 -50.46
C PRO A 41 -5.00 -11.67 -50.13
N LEU A 42 -4.74 -11.04 -48.99
CA LEU A 42 -3.38 -10.83 -48.51
C LEU A 42 -2.62 -12.16 -48.60
N PRO A 43 -1.37 -12.16 -49.10
CA PRO A 43 -0.57 -13.38 -49.16
C PRO A 43 -0.55 -14.02 -47.77
N PRO A 44 -0.59 -15.37 -47.64
CA PRO A 44 -0.55 -16.02 -46.35
C PRO A 44 0.78 -15.68 -45.65
N GLY A 45 0.75 -14.62 -44.85
CA GLY A 45 1.81 -14.26 -43.94
C GLY A 45 1.59 -15.04 -42.67
N THR A 46 2.62 -15.73 -42.20
CA THR A 46 2.58 -16.37 -40.89
C THR A 46 2.46 -15.27 -39.84
N VAL A 47 1.26 -15.04 -39.32
CA VAL A 47 1.03 -14.17 -38.18
C VAL A 47 1.56 -14.90 -36.95
N THR A 48 2.81 -14.61 -36.58
CA THR A 48 3.37 -15.06 -35.31
C THR A 48 2.81 -14.18 -34.20
N TYR A 49 1.65 -14.57 -33.66
CA TYR A 49 1.20 -14.00 -32.40
C TYR A 49 1.99 -14.62 -31.26
N ARG A 50 2.71 -13.80 -30.48
CA ARG A 50 3.33 -14.26 -29.24
C ARG A 50 2.26 -14.21 -28.16
N ASN A 51 1.60 -15.34 -27.91
CA ASN A 51 0.68 -15.46 -26.79
C ASN A 51 1.48 -15.43 -25.48
N VAL A 52 1.48 -14.27 -24.82
CA VAL A 52 2.14 -14.06 -23.52
C VAL A 52 1.22 -14.37 -22.33
N TRP A 53 -0.02 -14.80 -22.57
CA TRP A 53 -1.01 -15.12 -21.53
C TRP A 53 -0.54 -16.26 -20.61
N ASN A 54 0.29 -17.17 -21.14
CA ASN A 54 0.79 -18.34 -20.42
C ASN A 54 2.27 -18.21 -20.01
N GLN A 55 2.82 -16.98 -19.92
CA GLN A 55 4.16 -16.80 -19.39
C GLN A 55 4.17 -16.96 -17.86
N THR A 56 4.43 -18.19 -17.42
CA THR A 56 4.79 -18.54 -16.04
C THR A 56 6.20 -18.09 -15.66
N ARG A 57 6.98 -17.53 -16.59
CA ARG A 57 8.26 -16.89 -16.27
C ARG A 57 7.98 -15.59 -15.55
N SER A 58 8.24 -15.58 -14.25
CA SER A 58 8.36 -14.37 -13.43
C SER A 58 9.04 -13.26 -14.25
N GLN A 59 8.32 -12.19 -14.56
CA GLN A 59 8.97 -10.97 -15.03
C GLN A 59 10.04 -10.63 -13.99
N HIS A 60 11.30 -10.64 -14.41
CA HIS A 60 12.40 -10.25 -13.53
C HIS A 60 12.21 -8.77 -13.25
N CYS A 61 11.78 -8.46 -12.03
CA CYS A 61 11.63 -7.08 -11.59
C CYS A 61 13.01 -6.44 -11.54
N THR A 62 13.31 -5.59 -12.52
CA THR A 62 14.41 -4.64 -12.44
C THR A 62 13.91 -3.44 -11.62
N SER A 63 13.49 -3.67 -10.38
CA SER A 63 13.14 -2.56 -9.49
C SER A 63 14.43 -1.75 -9.30
N PRO A 64 14.42 -0.42 -9.53
CA PRO A 64 15.56 0.39 -9.16
C PRO A 64 15.83 0.14 -7.67
N GLN A 65 16.99 -0.44 -7.38
CA GLN A 65 17.43 -0.59 -6.00
C GLN A 65 17.71 0.82 -5.51
N LEU A 66 16.74 1.38 -4.77
CA LEU A 66 16.96 2.61 -4.03
C LEU A 66 18.19 2.41 -3.14
N PRO A 67 19.07 3.42 -3.03
CA PRO A 67 20.28 3.32 -2.22
C PRO A 67 19.96 2.77 -0.84
N ARG A 68 20.69 1.74 -0.42
CA ARG A 68 20.58 1.16 0.93
C ARG A 68 21.19 2.14 1.94
N GLU A 69 20.43 3.15 2.28
CA GLU A 69 20.78 4.05 3.37
C GLU A 69 20.59 3.33 4.72
N PRO A 70 21.55 3.47 5.66
CA PRO A 70 21.39 2.90 6.99
C PRO A 70 20.21 3.53 7.72
N LEU A 71 19.59 2.77 8.61
CA LEU A 71 18.46 3.27 9.39
C LEU A 71 18.93 4.26 10.47
N SER A 72 18.59 5.53 10.29
CA SER A 72 18.97 6.61 11.20
C SER A 72 17.81 7.01 12.13
N PRO A 73 18.09 7.36 13.40
CA PRO A 73 17.10 7.96 14.29
C PRO A 73 16.54 9.25 13.70
N ARG A 74 15.24 9.48 13.90
CA ARG A 74 14.55 10.70 13.48
C ARG A 74 14.13 11.50 14.70
N ALA A 75 14.46 12.80 14.69
CA ALA A 75 14.02 13.76 15.70
C ALA A 75 12.65 14.40 15.38
N SER A 76 12.07 14.06 14.23
CA SER A 76 10.78 14.55 13.75
C SER A 76 10.03 13.46 12.98
N ASN A 77 8.83 13.79 12.48
CA ASN A 77 8.02 12.91 11.67
C ASN A 77 8.77 12.51 10.39
N TRP A 78 8.52 11.30 9.91
CA TRP A 78 9.03 10.83 8.62
C TRP A 78 7.89 10.61 7.65
N THR A 79 8.10 10.95 6.39
CA THR A 79 7.09 10.81 5.34
C THR A 79 7.67 10.14 4.12
N ILE A 80 6.90 9.23 3.52
CA ILE A 80 7.18 8.65 2.22
C ILE A 80 6.00 8.86 1.29
N VAL A 81 6.34 9.13 0.02
CA VAL A 81 5.40 9.30 -1.06
C VAL A 81 5.63 8.18 -2.06
N ILE A 82 4.57 7.48 -2.44
CA ILE A 82 4.62 6.44 -3.47
C ILE A 82 3.54 6.71 -4.51
N ASN A 83 3.84 6.41 -5.76
CA ASN A 83 2.89 6.44 -6.85
C ASN A 83 2.40 5.01 -7.08
N ILE A 84 1.09 4.79 -6.98
CA ILE A 84 0.46 3.48 -7.19
C ILE A 84 -0.29 3.54 -8.50
N SER A 85 0.04 2.66 -9.45
CA SER A 85 -0.69 2.59 -10.71
C SER A 85 -2.14 2.15 -10.48
N THR A 86 -3.09 2.84 -11.11
CA THR A 86 -4.52 2.48 -10.98
C THR A 86 -4.86 1.17 -11.68
N LEU A 87 -4.10 0.78 -12.71
CA LEU A 87 -4.31 -0.44 -13.48
C LEU A 87 -2.98 -1.01 -13.96
N LEU A 88 -2.72 -2.24 -13.52
CA LEU A 88 -1.62 -3.05 -14.02
C LEU A 88 -2.14 -3.93 -15.16
N PHE A 89 -1.52 -3.84 -16.33
CA PHE A 89 -1.74 -4.77 -17.43
C PHE A 89 -0.47 -5.61 -17.59
N MET A 90 -0.58 -6.93 -17.38
CA MET A 90 0.56 -7.84 -17.46
C MET A 90 1.74 -7.44 -16.55
N GLY A 91 1.46 -6.92 -15.36
CA GLY A 91 2.49 -6.52 -14.39
C GLY A 91 3.08 -5.12 -14.60
N GLU A 92 2.73 -4.45 -15.70
CA GLU A 92 3.21 -3.11 -16.05
C GLU A 92 2.12 -2.05 -15.83
N PRO A 93 2.49 -0.81 -15.44
CA PRO A 93 1.56 0.30 -15.38
C PRO A 93 0.96 0.59 -16.76
N SER A 94 -0.37 0.63 -16.85
CA SER A 94 -1.08 0.92 -18.11
C SER A 94 -1.99 2.16 -18.02
N SER A 95 -1.92 2.87 -16.89
CA SER A 95 -2.84 3.95 -16.56
C SER A 95 -2.17 5.02 -15.70
N SER A 96 -2.97 6.00 -15.26
CA SER A 96 -2.54 7.03 -14.31
C SER A 96 -2.18 6.46 -12.93
N TYR A 97 -1.46 7.26 -12.15
CA TYR A 97 -1.08 6.92 -10.78
C TYR A 97 -1.95 7.66 -9.76
N VAL A 98 -2.18 7.03 -8.62
CA VAL A 98 -2.65 7.67 -7.39
C VAL A 98 -1.44 7.91 -6.50
N LYS A 99 -1.26 9.15 -6.04
CA LYS A 99 -0.16 9.51 -5.17
C LYS A 99 -0.53 9.30 -3.71
N HIS A 100 0.07 8.29 -3.08
CA HIS A 100 -0.12 8.01 -1.66
C HIS A 100 0.99 8.64 -0.83
N THR A 101 0.61 9.36 0.22
CA THR A 101 1.52 9.93 1.22
C THR A 101 1.31 9.23 2.55
N TYR A 102 2.37 8.65 3.10
CA TYR A 102 2.38 8.00 4.40
C TYR A 102 3.24 8.79 5.36
N THR A 103 2.69 9.18 6.51
CA THR A 103 3.41 9.92 7.54
C THR A 103 3.44 9.13 8.85
N LEU A 104 4.65 8.92 9.35
CA LEU A 104 4.94 8.31 10.63
C LEU A 104 5.36 9.38 11.61
N TYR A 105 4.70 9.40 12.76
CA TYR A 105 4.94 10.38 13.81
C TYR A 105 5.77 9.75 14.93
N LEU A 106 6.53 10.59 15.62
CA LEU A 106 7.38 10.16 16.73
C LEU A 106 6.62 9.60 17.92
N ASN A 107 5.38 10.05 18.12
CA ASN A 107 4.47 9.60 19.19
C ASN A 107 3.84 8.22 18.92
N GLY A 108 4.24 7.54 17.83
CA GLY A 108 3.68 6.25 17.43
C GLY A 108 2.43 6.32 16.54
N THR A 109 1.89 7.52 16.23
CA THR A 109 0.79 7.61 15.27
C THR A 109 1.27 7.39 13.84
N PHE A 110 0.35 6.97 12.99
CA PHE A 110 0.56 6.78 11.57
C PHE A 110 -0.62 7.39 10.80
N SER A 111 -0.36 8.03 9.68
CA SER A 111 -1.40 8.49 8.77
C SER A 111 -1.07 8.13 7.32
N ALA A 112 -2.11 7.89 6.56
CA ALA A 112 -2.08 7.65 5.13
C ALA A 112 -3.11 8.55 4.47
N LYS A 113 -2.73 9.18 3.35
CA LYS A 113 -3.62 9.96 2.52
C LYS A 113 -3.28 9.79 1.05
N ASP A 114 -4.26 9.90 0.16
CA ASP A 114 -4.03 9.99 -1.27
C ASP A 114 -4.29 11.41 -1.80
N ASP A 115 -4.01 11.62 -3.09
CA ASP A 115 -4.29 12.86 -3.83
C ASP A 115 -5.75 12.99 -4.28
N HIS A 116 -6.61 12.02 -3.95
CA HIS A 116 -8.05 12.03 -4.22
C HIS A 116 -8.87 12.39 -2.97
N GLY A 117 -8.21 12.73 -1.86
CA GLY A 117 -8.85 13.19 -0.62
C GLY A 117 -9.21 12.07 0.35
N ASN A 118 -8.89 10.81 0.05
CA ASN A 118 -9.06 9.73 1.02
C ASN A 118 -7.93 9.74 2.04
N SER A 119 -8.28 9.46 3.30
CA SER A 119 -7.28 9.34 4.34
C SER A 119 -7.74 8.44 5.47
N PHE A 120 -6.78 7.85 6.17
CA PHE A 120 -7.00 7.22 7.46
C PHE A 120 -5.80 7.45 8.36
N ALA A 121 -6.04 7.41 9.67
CA ALA A 121 -5.00 7.51 10.67
C ALA A 121 -5.16 6.37 11.67
N VAL A 122 -4.02 5.89 12.15
CA VAL A 122 -3.90 4.84 13.16
C VAL A 122 -3.27 5.46 14.38
N ARG A 123 -3.93 5.28 15.53
CA ARG A 123 -3.42 5.68 16.84
C ARG A 123 -2.21 4.81 17.21
N PRO A 124 -1.39 5.23 18.20
CA PRO A 124 -0.27 4.43 18.64
C PRO A 124 -0.73 3.03 19.07
N LEU A 125 0.14 2.05 18.92
CA LEU A 125 -0.14 0.65 19.22
C LEU A 125 -0.74 0.50 20.63
N LEU A 126 -1.87 -0.21 20.74
CA LEU A 126 -2.58 -0.45 21.99
C LEU A 126 -2.41 -1.90 22.47
N GLY A 127 -2.71 -2.13 23.75
CA GLY A 127 -2.67 -3.47 24.36
C GLY A 127 -1.29 -3.91 24.85
N LEU A 128 -0.34 -2.98 24.92
CA LEU A 128 0.94 -3.19 25.60
C LEU A 128 0.72 -3.24 27.13
N PRO A 129 1.59 -3.97 27.87
CA PRO A 129 1.54 -4.00 29.33
C PRO A 129 1.57 -2.60 29.95
N SER A 130 0.93 -2.42 31.11
CA SER A 130 0.91 -1.14 31.81
C SER A 130 2.30 -0.74 32.29
N GLY A 131 2.70 0.51 32.03
CA GLY A 131 3.97 1.06 32.48
C GLY A 131 4.30 2.36 31.76
N MET A 132 5.45 2.96 32.09
CA MET A 132 5.94 4.10 31.33
C MET A 132 6.35 3.64 29.93
N MET A 133 5.63 4.16 28.91
CA MET A 133 5.88 3.86 27.51
C MET A 133 6.71 4.97 26.87
N SER A 134 7.72 4.61 26.10
CA SER A 134 8.44 5.51 25.22
C SER A 134 8.38 5.02 23.77
N THR A 135 8.34 5.98 22.85
CA THR A 135 8.33 5.72 21.41
C THR A 135 9.55 6.35 20.74
N SER A 136 10.13 5.66 19.77
CA SER A 136 11.19 6.20 18.94
C SER A 136 10.97 5.86 17.47
N LEU A 137 11.51 6.68 16.58
CA LEU A 137 11.38 6.51 15.13
C LEU A 137 12.76 6.44 14.49
N ARG A 138 12.97 5.40 13.67
CA ARG A 138 14.14 5.27 12.81
C ARG A 138 13.67 5.11 11.37
N ALA A 139 14.28 5.79 10.42
CA ALA A 139 13.84 5.68 9.03
C ALA A 139 14.93 6.06 8.03
N ASN A 140 14.91 5.43 6.86
CA ASN A 140 15.70 5.78 5.68
C ASN A 140 14.78 6.19 4.52
N SER A 141 15.23 6.10 3.27
CA SER A 141 14.43 6.46 2.09
C SER A 141 13.22 5.54 1.80
N THR A 142 13.22 4.29 2.25
CA THR A 142 12.21 3.27 1.85
C THR A 142 11.63 2.45 3.00
N TYR A 143 12.19 2.59 4.19
CA TYR A 143 11.88 1.77 5.35
C TYR A 143 11.88 2.61 6.63
N ALA A 144 10.92 2.35 7.50
CA ALA A 144 10.81 3.01 8.80
C ALA A 144 10.45 2.01 9.91
N GLU A 145 10.90 2.28 11.12
CA GLU A 145 10.61 1.53 12.33
C GLU A 145 10.17 2.48 13.44
N GLN A 146 8.97 2.23 13.97
CA GLN A 146 8.51 2.81 15.23
C GLN A 146 8.73 1.79 16.34
N ASN A 147 9.59 2.10 17.31
CA ASN A 147 9.82 1.24 18.46
C ASN A 147 8.99 1.71 19.66
N TYR A 148 8.36 0.78 20.35
CA TYR A 148 7.57 0.95 21.56
C TYR A 148 8.24 0.20 22.68
N LEU A 149 8.72 0.93 23.68
CA LEU A 149 9.39 0.38 24.85
C LEU A 149 8.55 0.65 26.10
N VAL A 150 8.27 -0.37 26.90
CA VAL A 150 7.62 -0.22 28.21
C VAL A 150 8.58 -0.70 29.28
N ALA A 151 8.96 0.19 30.20
CA ALA A 151 9.98 -0.10 31.22
C ALA A 151 9.62 0.48 32.60
N PRO A 152 8.72 -0.15 33.37
CA PRO A 152 8.49 0.24 34.76
C PRO A 152 9.71 -0.09 35.63
N GLY A 153 10.16 0.86 36.45
CA GLY A 153 11.25 0.65 37.39
C GLY A 153 12.60 0.26 36.76
N GLY A 154 12.83 0.60 35.49
CA GLY A 154 14.06 0.26 34.76
C GLY A 154 14.09 -1.15 34.16
N GLN A 155 13.08 -2.00 34.44
CA GLN A 155 12.95 -3.31 33.81
C GLN A 155 12.11 -3.20 32.55
N THR A 156 12.67 -3.55 31.38
CA THR A 156 11.91 -3.60 30.13
C THR A 156 10.95 -4.80 30.15
N ILE A 157 9.65 -4.51 30.08
CA ILE A 157 8.58 -5.52 30.03
C ILE A 157 7.92 -5.59 28.65
N ALA A 158 8.14 -4.63 27.77
CA ALA A 158 7.77 -4.75 26.36
C ALA A 158 8.76 -4.01 25.46
N ASN A 159 9.12 -4.63 24.35
CA ASN A 159 9.90 -4.03 23.28
C ASN A 159 9.31 -4.48 21.94
N VAL A 160 8.44 -3.64 21.38
CA VAL A 160 7.67 -3.94 20.18
C VAL A 160 8.01 -2.93 19.09
N THR A 161 8.40 -3.43 17.93
CA THR A 161 8.71 -2.61 16.76
C THR A 161 7.61 -2.78 15.72
N VAL A 162 7.12 -1.66 15.20
CA VAL A 162 6.28 -1.61 14.00
C VAL A 162 7.14 -1.16 12.84
N ALA A 163 7.42 -2.07 11.91
CA ALA A 163 8.20 -1.85 10.71
C ALA A 163 7.30 -1.51 9.52
N TYR A 164 7.77 -0.61 8.67
CA TYR A 164 7.04 -0.08 7.53
C TYR A 164 7.92 -0.15 6.29
N ALA A 165 7.41 -0.78 5.24
CA ALA A 165 8.13 -0.94 3.97
C ALA A 165 7.17 -0.81 2.80
N ILE A 166 7.65 -0.37 1.64
CA ILE A 166 6.85 -0.36 0.41
C ILE A 166 6.45 -1.81 0.07
N ARG A 167 5.15 -2.04 -0.05
CA ARG A 167 4.60 -3.29 -0.56
C ARG A 167 4.58 -3.22 -2.08
N HIS A 168 5.14 -4.23 -2.73
CA HIS A 168 5.09 -4.37 -4.18
C HIS A 168 4.08 -5.46 -4.57
N GLN A 169 3.38 -5.25 -5.67
CA GLN A 169 2.60 -6.26 -6.37
C GLN A 169 3.21 -6.40 -7.75
N PHE A 170 3.70 -7.60 -8.07
CA PHE A 170 4.68 -7.79 -9.15
C PHE A 170 5.89 -6.86 -8.91
N CYS A 171 6.19 -5.97 -9.86
CA CYS A 171 7.30 -5.04 -9.77
C CYS A 171 6.87 -3.63 -9.34
N GLU A 172 5.56 -3.40 -9.18
CA GLU A 172 5.00 -2.07 -8.97
C GLU A 172 4.59 -1.82 -7.51
N PRO A 173 4.79 -0.60 -6.98
CA PRO A 173 4.31 -0.22 -5.66
C PRO A 173 2.79 -0.39 -5.55
N ALA A 174 2.35 -1.08 -4.50
CA ALA A 174 0.94 -1.40 -4.23
C ALA A 174 0.47 -0.89 -2.86
N GLY A 175 1.31 -0.15 -2.14
CA GLY A 175 0.98 0.40 -0.83
C GLY A 175 2.14 0.32 0.16
N LEU A 176 1.79 0.43 1.44
CA LEU A 176 2.71 0.27 2.56
C LEU A 176 2.38 -1.01 3.33
N ARG A 177 3.39 -1.85 3.57
CA ARG A 177 3.29 -3.00 4.47
C ARG A 177 3.70 -2.56 5.87
N MET A 178 2.85 -2.89 6.84
CA MET A 178 3.13 -2.77 8.27
C MET A 178 3.40 -4.16 8.86
N GLU A 179 4.51 -4.31 9.58
CA GLU A 179 4.89 -5.55 10.26
C GLU A 179 5.18 -5.28 11.73
N ILE A 180 4.46 -5.96 12.63
CA ILE A 180 4.63 -5.83 14.07
C ILE A 180 5.47 -7.02 14.56
N LYS A 181 6.61 -6.72 15.20
CA LYS A 181 7.56 -7.70 15.75
C LYS A 181 7.98 -7.29 17.16
N GLY A 182 8.44 -8.23 17.97
CA GLY A 182 8.97 -7.95 19.29
C GLY A 182 8.42 -8.88 20.36
N ASN A 183 8.63 -8.49 21.62
CA ASN A 183 8.18 -9.23 22.78
C ASN A 183 7.48 -8.32 23.79
N ALA A 184 6.59 -8.92 24.57
CA ALA A 184 6.03 -8.29 25.74
C ALA A 184 5.76 -9.35 26.81
N ASN A 185 5.90 -8.94 28.06
CA ASN A 185 5.51 -9.68 29.23
C ASN A 185 4.27 -9.01 29.79
N TRP A 186 3.11 -9.63 29.54
CA TRP A 186 1.82 -9.11 29.99
C TRP A 186 1.53 -9.36 31.48
N GLY A 187 2.48 -9.97 32.21
CA GLY A 187 2.33 -10.29 33.63
C GLY A 187 1.32 -11.43 33.82
N GLY A 188 1.81 -12.62 34.13
CA GLY A 188 0.96 -13.62 34.75
C GLY A 188 0.65 -13.15 36.17
N GLY A 189 -0.56 -12.63 36.43
CA GLY A 189 -1.05 -12.64 37.79
C GLY A 189 -0.90 -14.06 38.32
N ALA A 190 -0.33 -14.23 39.51
CA ALA A 190 0.03 -15.52 40.12
C ALA A 190 -1.13 -16.54 40.28
N ALA A 191 -2.34 -16.22 39.81
CA ALA A 191 -3.52 -17.08 39.81
C ALA A 191 -3.86 -17.73 38.45
N ALA A 192 -3.10 -17.48 37.37
CA ALA A 192 -3.44 -17.96 36.03
C ALA A 192 -2.34 -18.83 35.37
N ALA A 193 -1.60 -19.61 36.16
CA ALA A 193 -0.59 -20.55 35.65
C ALA A 193 -1.16 -21.77 34.89
N THR A 194 -2.47 -21.83 34.67
CA THR A 194 -3.16 -22.94 33.97
C THR A 194 -3.83 -22.53 32.66
N THR A 195 -3.79 -21.25 32.29
CA THR A 195 -4.30 -20.77 31.01
C THR A 195 -3.28 -19.81 30.43
N THR A 196 -2.79 -20.08 29.23
CA THR A 196 -1.85 -19.20 28.53
C THR A 196 -2.47 -17.80 28.39
N THR A 197 -2.10 -16.88 29.28
CA THR A 197 -2.59 -15.49 29.23
C THR A 197 -1.91 -14.79 28.07
N HIS A 198 -2.49 -14.91 26.89
CA HIS A 198 -2.04 -14.20 25.71
C HIS A 198 -2.51 -12.74 25.79
N GLY A 199 -1.57 -11.79 25.78
CA GLY A 199 -1.92 -10.39 25.55
C GLY A 199 -2.40 -10.17 24.12
N ALA A 200 -3.28 -9.18 23.94
CA ALA A 200 -3.77 -8.77 22.62
C ALA A 200 -3.21 -7.39 22.25
N LEU A 201 -2.67 -7.27 21.05
CA LEU A 201 -2.32 -5.98 20.47
C LEU A 201 -3.47 -5.49 19.59
N SER A 202 -3.68 -4.17 19.54
CA SER A 202 -4.73 -3.59 18.72
C SER A 202 -4.27 -2.32 18.03
N LEU A 203 -4.69 -2.16 16.78
CA LEU A 203 -4.56 -0.93 16.03
C LEU A 203 -5.93 -0.25 16.04
N ARG A 204 -5.95 1.01 16.46
CA ARG A 204 -7.19 1.79 16.49
C ARG A 204 -7.16 2.84 15.39
N PHE A 205 -8.15 2.77 14.51
CA PHE A 205 -8.39 3.81 13.53
C PHE A 205 -8.99 5.04 14.21
N ASP A 206 -8.56 6.23 13.78
CA ASP A 206 -9.07 7.48 14.35
C ASP A 206 -10.48 7.82 13.85
N ARG A 207 -10.86 7.29 12.68
CA ARG A 207 -12.21 7.36 12.12
C ARG A 207 -12.81 5.96 11.97
N VAL A 208 -14.13 5.89 12.06
CA VAL A 208 -14.88 4.66 11.78
C VAL A 208 -14.73 4.34 10.29
N PRO A 209 -14.36 3.11 9.93
CA PRO A 209 -14.29 2.70 8.53
C PRO A 209 -15.67 2.66 7.90
N ILE A 210 -15.76 2.90 6.58
CA ILE A 210 -17.03 2.76 5.84
C ILE A 210 -17.51 1.31 5.78
N SER A 211 -16.57 0.37 5.87
CA SER A 211 -16.83 -1.07 5.92
C SER A 211 -15.63 -1.78 6.53
N ALA A 212 -15.87 -2.90 7.20
CA ALA A 212 -14.86 -3.84 7.65
C ALA A 212 -15.37 -5.26 7.40
N ARG A 213 -14.62 -6.07 6.65
CA ARG A 213 -14.94 -7.48 6.36
C ARG A 213 -13.66 -8.31 6.38
N GLY A 214 -13.64 -9.30 7.27
CA GLY A 214 -12.49 -10.20 7.42
C GLY A 214 -11.21 -9.42 7.73
N ASP A 215 -10.22 -9.54 6.85
CA ASP A 215 -8.91 -8.90 6.92
C ASP A 215 -8.84 -7.52 6.22
N ARG A 216 -9.98 -7.00 5.76
CA ARG A 216 -10.05 -5.75 4.99
C ARG A 216 -10.91 -4.70 5.69
N VAL A 217 -10.41 -3.47 5.65
CA VAL A 217 -11.05 -2.29 6.21
C VAL A 217 -10.97 -1.18 5.16
N TRP A 218 -12.10 -0.54 4.89
CA TRP A 218 -12.22 0.51 3.87
C TRP A 218 -12.45 1.87 4.52
N PHE A 219 -11.86 2.91 3.93
CA PHE A 219 -11.96 4.31 4.36
C PHE A 219 -12.22 5.18 3.13
N GLY A 220 -12.95 6.28 3.30
CA GLY A 220 -13.33 7.20 2.23
C GLY A 220 -14.67 7.87 2.51
N ASN A 221 -15.19 8.62 1.55
CA ASN A 221 -16.56 9.12 1.59
C ASN A 221 -17.51 8.01 1.13
N SER A 222 -18.68 7.92 1.77
CA SER A 222 -19.75 6.93 1.50
C SER A 222 -20.36 7.00 0.10
N SER A 223 -19.88 7.88 -0.78
CA SER A 223 -20.43 8.17 -2.11
C SER A 223 -19.88 7.25 -3.22
N GLY A 224 -19.65 5.95 -2.94
CA GLY A 224 -19.20 5.04 -4.00
C GLY A 224 -18.67 3.69 -3.52
N VAL A 225 -19.40 3.00 -2.63
CA VAL A 225 -19.25 1.54 -2.46
C VAL A 225 -20.25 0.84 -3.36
#